data_AF-A0A9Q2XQ49-F1
#
_entry.id   AF-A0A9Q2XQ49-F1
#
_cell.length_a   1.000
_cell.length_b   1.000
_cell.length_c   1.000
_cell.angle_alpha   90.00
_cell.angle_beta   90.00
_cell.angle_gamma   90.00
#
_symmetry.space_group_name_H-M   'P 1'
#
loop_
_entity.id
_entity.type
_entity.pdbx_description
1 polymer ?
#
loop_
_entity_poly.entity_id
_entity_poly.type
_entity_poly.pdbx_seq_one_letter_code
_entity_poly.pdbx_strand_id
1 'polypeptide(L)'
;MIFLQRAALLLAAGLLAGCGPSYTYRYSPPPSQHGISCISACSQQRNVCGQMARMQDNANQALYQSELRSYQYCQAGKSKKDARRSCYYPSYPYSAGLSSDCGREYDQCYLGCGGTIQRIQNKD
;
A
#
# COMPACT_ATOMS: atom_id res chain seq x y z
N MET A 1 -12.98 28.42 -37.01
CA MET A 1 -11.53 28.47 -36.72
C MET A 1 -11.20 28.80 -35.26
N ILE A 2 -11.96 29.66 -34.56
CA ILE A 2 -11.73 30.03 -33.14
C ILE A 2 -11.86 28.87 -32.14
N PHE A 3 -12.74 27.89 -32.41
CA PHE A 3 -12.96 26.74 -31.50
C PHE A 3 -11.79 25.75 -31.44
N LEU A 4 -11.07 25.54 -32.55
CA LEU A 4 -9.87 24.68 -32.57
C LEU A 4 -8.72 25.28 -31.76
N GLN A 5 -8.59 26.61 -31.79
CA GLN A 5 -7.52 27.32 -31.10
C GLN A 5 -7.70 27.31 -29.57
N ARG A 6 -8.94 27.34 -29.08
CA ARG A 6 -9.28 27.20 -27.65
C ARG A 6 -9.07 25.76 -27.15
N ALA A 7 -9.38 24.76 -27.97
CA ALA A 7 -9.15 23.36 -27.64
C ALA A 7 -7.65 23.03 -27.52
N ALA A 8 -6.81 23.58 -28.39
CA ALA A 8 -5.36 23.40 -28.34
C ALA A 8 -4.72 24.00 -27.08
N LEU A 9 -5.18 25.18 -26.63
CA LEU A 9 -4.72 25.83 -25.40
C LEU A 9 -5.11 25.04 -24.13
N LEU A 10 -6.30 24.43 -24.11
CA LEU A 10 -6.75 23.61 -23.00
C LEU A 10 -6.01 22.26 -22.93
N LEU A 11 -5.67 21.65 -24.08
CA LEU A 11 -4.83 20.45 -24.13
C LEU A 11 -3.39 20.73 -23.66
N ALA A 12 -2.82 21.88 -24.02
CA ALA A 12 -1.48 22.28 -23.60
C ALA A 12 -1.38 22.53 -22.09
N ALA A 13 -2.43 23.08 -21.47
CA ALA A 13 -2.48 23.30 -20.03
C ALA A 13 -2.58 22.00 -19.21
N GLY A 14 -3.19 20.94 -19.77
CA GLY A 14 -3.32 19.64 -19.10
C GLY A 14 -1.99 18.86 -18.99
N LEU A 15 -1.06 19.09 -19.92
CA LEU A 15 0.23 18.38 -19.96
C LEU A 15 1.21 18.85 -18.87
N LEU A 16 1.00 20.04 -18.27
CA LEU A 16 1.86 20.61 -17.23
C LEU A 16 1.38 20.28 -15.80
N ALA A 17 0.20 19.68 -15.64
CA ALA A 17 -0.35 19.33 -14.33
C ALA A 17 0.21 18.01 -13.73
N GLY A 18 1.23 17.41 -14.38
CA GLY A 18 1.75 16.08 -14.03
C GLY A 18 3.05 16.04 -13.20
N CYS A 19 3.80 17.13 -13.07
CA CYS A 19 5.10 17.13 -12.38
C CYS A 19 4.97 17.70 -10.97
N GLY A 20 4.48 16.88 -10.03
CA GLY A 20 4.62 17.16 -8.60
C GLY A 20 6.04 16.82 -8.11
N PRO A 21 6.54 17.44 -7.04
CA PRO A 21 7.86 17.11 -6.51
C PRO A 21 7.90 15.64 -6.10
N SER A 22 8.66 14.82 -6.80
CA SER A 22 8.86 13.43 -6.41
C SER A 22 9.91 13.39 -5.29
N TYR A 23 9.68 12.57 -4.26
CA TYR A 23 10.62 12.42 -3.16
C TYR A 23 11.23 11.02 -3.22
N THR A 24 12.56 10.95 -3.28
CA THR A 24 13.32 9.70 -3.20
C THR A 24 13.94 9.57 -1.82
N TYR A 25 13.79 8.40 -1.21
CA TYR A 25 14.47 8.06 0.03
C TYR A 25 15.84 7.44 -0.28
N ARG A 26 16.91 8.01 0.26
CA ARG A 26 18.26 7.43 0.24
C ARG A 26 18.62 6.90 1.61
N TYR A 27 19.05 5.65 1.64
CA TYR A 27 19.54 4.96 2.83
C TYR A 27 21.06 4.92 2.77
N SER A 28 21.73 5.54 3.74
CA SER A 28 23.19 5.50 3.85
C SER A 28 23.59 4.69 5.10
N PRO A 29 24.33 3.59 4.94
CA PRO A 29 24.74 2.76 6.06
C PRO A 29 25.80 3.47 6.93
N PRO A 30 25.90 3.14 8.23
CA PRO A 30 26.94 3.62 9.11
C PRO A 30 28.31 3.02 8.73
N PRO A 31 29.42 3.71 9.01
CA PRO A 31 30.77 3.21 8.72
C PRO A 31 31.23 2.09 9.68
N SER A 32 30.48 1.83 10.75
CA SER A 32 30.84 0.82 11.75
C SER A 32 30.38 -0.58 11.34
N GLN A 33 31.27 -1.58 11.50
CA GLN A 33 30.93 -2.99 11.23
C GLN A 33 29.76 -3.48 12.10
N HIS A 34 29.66 -2.95 13.32
CA HIS A 34 28.55 -3.20 14.23
C HIS A 34 27.22 -2.65 13.67
N GLY A 35 27.22 -1.43 13.13
CA GLY A 35 26.03 -0.82 12.54
C GLY A 35 25.57 -1.54 11.25
N ILE A 36 26.50 -2.03 10.44
CA ILE A 36 26.18 -2.87 9.26
C ILE A 36 25.49 -4.17 9.69
N SER A 37 26.04 -4.83 10.72
CA SER A 37 25.47 -6.08 11.25
C SER A 37 24.08 -5.84 11.87
N CYS A 38 23.90 -4.71 12.55
CA CYS A 38 22.62 -4.27 13.10
C CYS A 38 21.56 -4.07 11.99
N ILE A 39 21.90 -3.40 10.89
CA ILE A 39 20.99 -3.22 9.73
C ILE A 39 20.63 -4.57 9.10
N SER A 40 21.56 -5.53 9.07
CA SER A 40 21.23 -6.88 8.59
C SER A 40 20.13 -7.52 9.44
N ALA A 41 20.18 -7.37 10.77
CA ALA A 41 19.10 -7.84 11.65
C ALA A 41 17.77 -7.11 11.37
N CYS A 42 17.81 -5.78 11.18
CA CYS A 42 16.62 -5.01 10.78
C CYS A 42 15.99 -5.52 9.48
N SER A 43 16.82 -5.87 8.49
CA SER A 43 16.33 -6.37 7.20
C SER A 43 15.67 -7.75 7.33
N GLN A 44 16.22 -8.63 8.17
CA GLN A 44 15.59 -9.91 8.50
C GLN A 44 14.24 -9.70 9.19
N GLN A 45 14.17 -8.81 10.18
CA GLN A 45 12.93 -8.50 10.87
C GLN A 45 11.87 -7.94 9.91
N ARG A 46 12.25 -7.05 9.00
CA ARG A 46 11.36 -6.52 7.96
C ARG A 46 10.81 -7.63 7.05
N ASN A 47 11.65 -8.59 6.67
CA ASN A 47 11.22 -9.72 5.84
C ASN A 47 10.20 -10.60 6.57
N VAL A 48 10.43 -10.89 7.86
CA VAL A 48 9.48 -11.64 8.70
C VAL A 48 8.16 -10.88 8.84
N CYS A 49 8.22 -9.58 9.12
CA CYS A 49 7.03 -8.72 9.18
C CYS A 49 6.25 -8.75 7.86
N GLY A 50 6.94 -8.58 6.73
CA GLY A 50 6.33 -8.65 5.40
C GLY A 50 5.71 -10.01 5.09
N GLN A 51 6.31 -11.12 5.56
CA GLN A 51 5.75 -12.45 5.42
C GLN A 51 4.44 -12.59 6.22
N MET A 52 4.42 -12.12 7.47
CA MET A 52 3.22 -12.14 8.31
C MET A 52 2.10 -11.29 7.71
N ALA A 53 2.42 -10.09 7.21
CA ALA A 53 1.45 -9.23 6.54
C ALA A 53 0.80 -9.93 5.33
N ARG A 54 1.60 -10.58 4.48
CA ARG A 54 1.09 -11.37 3.34
C ARG A 54 0.23 -12.55 3.79
N MET A 55 0.64 -13.24 4.84
CA MET A 55 -0.14 -14.36 5.37
C MET A 55 -1.51 -13.89 5.89
N GLN A 56 -1.55 -12.73 6.55
CA GLN A 56 -2.79 -12.15 7.05
C GLN A 56 -3.69 -11.66 5.91
N ASP A 57 -3.13 -11.03 4.89
CA ASP A 57 -3.88 -10.67 3.68
C ASP A 57 -4.49 -11.90 2.99
N ASN A 58 -3.71 -12.97 2.85
CA ASN A 58 -4.20 -14.23 2.28
C ASN A 58 -5.32 -14.84 3.14
N ALA A 59 -5.18 -14.84 4.46
CA ALA A 59 -6.20 -15.34 5.38
C ALA A 59 -7.50 -14.51 5.28
N ASN A 60 -7.37 -13.19 5.28
CA ASN A 60 -8.46 -12.24 5.11
C ASN A 60 -9.19 -12.45 3.77
N GLN A 61 -8.45 -12.67 2.68
CA GLN A 61 -9.01 -12.96 1.37
C GLN A 61 -9.75 -14.31 1.37
N ALA A 62 -9.21 -15.34 2.02
CA ALA A 62 -9.86 -16.64 2.14
C ALA A 62 -11.18 -16.56 2.95
N LEU A 63 -11.17 -15.81 4.06
CA LEU A 63 -12.37 -15.55 4.85
C LEU A 63 -13.42 -14.80 4.04
N TYR A 64 -13.03 -13.73 3.33
CA TYR A 64 -13.93 -12.98 2.47
C TYR A 64 -14.57 -13.84 1.38
N GLN A 65 -13.78 -14.73 0.75
CA GLN A 65 -14.31 -15.68 -0.24
C GLN A 65 -15.30 -16.68 0.38
N SER A 66 -15.04 -17.16 1.59
CA SER A 66 -15.95 -18.04 2.32
C SER A 66 -17.28 -17.33 2.61
N GLU A 67 -17.23 -16.10 3.12
CA GLU A 67 -18.43 -15.30 3.38
C GLU A 67 -19.22 -14.99 2.11
N LEU A 68 -18.53 -14.70 0.99
CA LEU A 68 -19.18 -14.50 -0.31
C LEU A 68 -19.91 -15.76 -0.77
N ARG A 69 -19.33 -16.94 -0.54
CA ARG A 69 -19.98 -18.21 -0.85
C ARG A 69 -21.24 -18.40 0.00
N SER A 70 -21.17 -18.10 1.30
CA SER A 70 -22.33 -18.13 2.20
C SER A 70 -23.44 -17.18 1.73
N TYR A 71 -23.07 -15.97 1.30
CA TYR A 71 -24.01 -15.01 0.71
C TYR A 71 -24.69 -15.56 -0.55
N GLN A 72 -23.93 -16.18 -1.46
CA GLN A 72 -24.47 -16.79 -2.69
C GLN A 72 -25.46 -17.90 -2.38
N TYR A 73 -25.15 -18.78 -1.41
CA TYR A 73 -26.09 -19.81 -0.97
C TYR A 73 -27.35 -19.22 -0.33
N CYS A 74 -27.21 -18.16 0.48
CA CYS A 74 -28.36 -17.48 1.07
C CYS A 74 -29.27 -16.83 0.01
N GLN A 75 -28.68 -16.21 -1.02
CA GLN A 75 -29.42 -15.54 -2.08
C GLN A 75 -30.12 -16.52 -3.03
N ALA A 76 -29.66 -17.77 -3.12
CA ALA A 76 -30.22 -18.78 -4.02
C ALA A 76 -31.73 -18.97 -3.77
N GLY A 77 -32.52 -18.83 -4.83
CA GLY A 77 -33.99 -18.96 -4.77
C GLY A 77 -34.74 -17.76 -4.17
N LYS A 78 -34.06 -16.67 -3.78
CA LYS A 78 -34.69 -15.44 -3.26
C LYS A 78 -34.75 -14.34 -4.32
N SER A 79 -35.76 -13.48 -4.24
CA SER A 79 -35.80 -12.25 -5.05
C SER A 79 -34.68 -11.29 -4.63
N LYS A 80 -34.24 -10.39 -5.53
CA LYS A 80 -33.20 -9.39 -5.22
C LYS A 80 -33.58 -8.46 -4.06
N LYS A 81 -34.87 -8.29 -3.78
CA LYS A 81 -35.38 -7.48 -2.64
C LYS A 81 -35.27 -8.27 -1.34
N ASP A 82 -35.65 -9.54 -1.35
CA ASP A 82 -35.63 -10.40 -0.17
C ASP A 82 -34.21 -10.77 0.23
N ALA A 83 -33.33 -11.06 -0.75
CA ALA A 83 -31.92 -11.33 -0.50
C ALA A 83 -31.21 -10.14 0.16
N ARG A 84 -31.52 -8.90 -0.24
CA ARG A 84 -30.95 -7.69 0.41
C ARG A 84 -31.40 -7.49 1.86
N ARG A 85 -32.57 -8.01 2.23
CA ARG A 85 -33.11 -7.91 3.60
C ARG A 85 -32.68 -9.08 4.49
N SER A 86 -32.47 -10.26 3.91
CA SER A 86 -32.25 -11.50 4.66
C SER A 86 -30.83 -12.06 4.59
N CYS A 87 -30.03 -11.68 3.60
CA CYS A 87 -28.65 -12.16 3.43
C CYS A 87 -27.65 -11.05 3.74
N TYR A 88 -26.66 -11.36 4.59
CA TYR A 88 -25.55 -10.47 4.89
C TYR A 88 -24.55 -10.47 3.74
N TYR A 89 -24.29 -9.29 3.14
CA TYR A 89 -23.24 -9.14 2.13
C TYR A 89 -21.92 -8.81 2.83
N PRO A 90 -20.86 -9.61 2.64
CA PRO A 90 -19.60 -9.35 3.30
C PRO A 90 -18.91 -8.11 2.72
N SER A 91 -18.32 -7.31 3.60
CA SER A 91 -17.37 -6.26 3.24
C SER A 91 -15.96 -6.85 3.13
N TYR A 92 -15.17 -6.38 2.16
CA TYR A 92 -13.76 -6.76 2.10
C TYR A 92 -13.04 -6.26 3.36
N PRO A 93 -12.27 -7.11 4.06
CA PRO A 93 -11.53 -6.69 5.24
C PRO A 93 -10.50 -5.62 4.86
N TYR A 94 -10.53 -4.49 5.55
CA TYR A 94 -9.56 -3.41 5.36
C TYR A 94 -8.22 -3.80 6.02
N SER A 95 -7.18 -4.04 5.22
CA SER A 95 -5.83 -4.40 5.69
C SER A 95 -4.81 -3.28 5.46
N ALA A 96 -5.11 -2.04 5.85
CA ALA A 96 -4.16 -0.93 5.61
C ALA A 96 -3.00 -0.79 6.63
N GLY A 97 -2.90 -1.66 7.63
CA GLY A 97 -1.92 -1.50 8.71
C GLY A 97 -0.58 -2.18 8.44
N LEU A 98 -0.60 -3.52 8.34
CA LEU A 98 0.61 -4.32 8.56
C LEU A 98 1.76 -4.06 7.59
N SER A 99 1.48 -3.90 6.29
CA SER A 99 2.56 -3.69 5.30
C SER A 99 3.23 -2.31 5.47
N SER A 100 2.46 -1.30 5.89
CA SER A 100 2.99 0.05 6.14
C SER A 100 3.80 0.14 7.44
N ASP A 101 3.38 -0.64 8.45
CA ASP A 101 4.07 -0.71 9.74
C ASP A 101 5.45 -1.36 9.61
N CYS A 102 5.61 -2.41 8.78
CA CYS A 102 6.91 -3.04 8.53
C CYS A 102 7.96 -2.07 7.95
N GLY A 103 7.54 -1.11 7.12
CA GLY A 103 8.42 -0.08 6.57
C GLY A 103 8.87 0.92 7.63
N ARG A 104 7.92 1.39 8.45
CA ARG A 104 8.19 2.34 9.54
C ARG A 104 9.12 1.73 10.60
N GLU A 105 8.88 0.49 10.99
CA GLU A 105 9.74 -0.24 11.95
C GLU A 105 11.15 -0.42 11.41
N TYR A 106 11.29 -0.75 10.12
CA TYR A 106 12.60 -0.84 9.48
C TYR A 106 13.33 0.51 9.48
N ASP A 107 12.65 1.61 9.13
CA ASP A 107 13.25 2.94 9.12
C ASP A 107 13.73 3.36 10.52
N GLN A 108 12.94 3.07 11.55
CA GLN A 108 13.33 3.30 12.95
C GLN A 108 14.55 2.46 13.36
N CYS A 109 14.57 1.17 12.99
CA CYS A 109 15.70 0.27 13.25
C CYS A 109 16.97 0.75 12.51
N TYR A 110 16.82 1.17 11.25
CA TYR A 110 17.91 1.67 10.43
C TYR A 110 18.56 2.92 11.04
N LEU A 111 17.75 3.87 11.51
CA LEU A 111 18.23 5.06 12.24
C LEU A 111 18.88 4.70 13.57
N GLY A 112 18.29 3.75 14.32
CA GLY A 112 18.83 3.26 15.59
C GLY A 112 20.19 2.57 15.47
N CYS A 113 20.45 1.89 14.36
CA CYS A 113 21.76 1.30 14.04
C CYS A 113 22.83 2.34 13.63
N GLY A 114 22.48 3.63 13.58
CA GLY A 114 23.36 4.71 13.13
C GLY A 114 23.33 4.96 11.62
N GLY A 115 22.41 4.32 10.89
CA GLY A 115 22.15 4.64 9.50
C GLY A 115 21.44 6.00 9.37
N THR A 116 21.50 6.59 8.17
CA THR A 116 20.81 7.85 7.89
C THR A 116 19.83 7.69 6.73
N ILE A 117 18.66 8.30 6.87
CA ILE A 117 17.60 8.31 5.86
C ILE A 117 17.45 9.74 5.38
N GLN A 118 17.76 9.99 4.11
CA GLN A 118 17.61 11.31 3.50
C GLN A 118 16.41 11.32 2.56
N ARG A 119 15.50 12.27 2.78
CA ARG A 119 14.39 12.54 1.86
C ARG A 119 14.86 13.55 0.81
N ILE A 120 15.26 13.04 -0.34
CA ILE A 120 15.70 13.87 -1.46
C ILE A 120 14.46 14.28 -2.25
N GLN A 121 14.21 15.57 -2.34
CA GLN A 121 13.26 16.11 -3.31
C GLN A 121 13.93 16.02 -4.68
N ASN A 122 13.42 15.15 -5.55
CA ASN A 122 13.77 15.17 -6.96
C ASN A 122 13.22 16.50 -7.51
N LYS A 123 14.14 17.41 -7.82
CA LYS A 123 13.85 18.56 -8.65
C LYS A 123 14.00 18.07 -10.09
N ASP A 124 12.91 18.11 -10.84
CA ASP A 124 12.95 17.90 -12.29
C ASP A 124 13.74 19.03 -12.97
#